data_AF-A0A842JTA6-F1
#
_entry.id   AF-A0A842JTA6-F1
#
_cell.length_a   1.000
_cell.length_b   1.000
_cell.length_c   1.000
_cell.angle_alpha   90.00
_cell.angle_beta   90.00
_cell.angle_gamma   90.00
#
_symmetry.space_group_name_H-M   'P 1'
#
loop_
_entity.id
_entity.type
_entity.pdbx_description
1 polymer ?
#
loop_
_entity_poly.entity_id
_entity_poly.type
_entity_poly.pdbx_seq_one_letter_code
_entity_poly.pdbx_strand_id
1 'polypeptide(L)'
;MVGFDDARLSTWSDDVDVESGRNGCDTRDDILRRDLTEVVLVSGSGGCSVRSGKLEDPYSNRTLTFVSDADVSGSVQVDRVVALADAWQKGAQQVDEQTMRALANDPRNLQAVGSTTFEQKAGRDASAWLPSNSSYRCTYVAQQVDVKSLYRLWVSQGEHDAIARVLGECGATLPPHPSPVAVPTTTVSPSPPPPTVPPVQQELTRASPTTVPVVPPPPPAAPAPAPAPVVPPPPPPSPAPAPAPAPAPDPEPWGGYGCGEGYYENSAGNCIPVPGSSPSGASARCNDGTYSYSESRSGTCSRHGGVAEWY
;
A
#
# COMPACT_ATOMS: atom_id res chain seq x y z
N MET A 1 -1.08 17.63 -5.71
CA MET A 1 -1.13 16.22 -6.14
C MET A 1 -1.72 15.47 -4.96
N VAL A 2 -2.98 15.03 -5.05
CA VAL A 2 -3.62 14.28 -3.96
C VAL A 2 -2.99 12.89 -3.98
N GLY A 3 -2.21 12.57 -2.95
CA GLY A 3 -1.65 11.23 -2.77
C GLY A 3 -2.74 10.26 -2.38
N PHE A 4 -2.62 9.01 -2.81
CA PHE A 4 -3.44 7.92 -2.31
C PHE A 4 -3.18 7.75 -0.80
N ASP A 5 -4.15 8.15 0.02
CA ASP A 5 -4.08 8.03 1.48
C ASP A 5 -4.92 6.83 1.93
N ASP A 6 -4.29 5.65 1.88
CA ASP A 6 -4.89 4.37 2.29
C ASP A 6 -5.39 4.41 3.75
N ALA A 7 -4.71 5.19 4.61
CA ALA A 7 -5.02 5.26 6.04
C ALA A 7 -6.40 5.89 6.32
N ARG A 8 -6.88 6.81 5.47
CA ARG A 8 -8.23 7.40 5.61
C ARG A 8 -9.33 6.48 5.07
N LEU A 9 -8.98 5.52 4.22
CA LEU A 9 -9.90 4.58 3.58
C LEU A 9 -9.91 3.21 4.27
N SER A 10 -8.90 2.90 5.08
CA SER A 10 -8.80 1.69 5.90
C SER A 10 -9.54 1.80 7.24
N THR A 11 -10.08 2.97 7.60
CA THR A 11 -10.99 3.12 8.73
C THR A 11 -12.30 2.42 8.37
N TRP A 12 -12.48 1.19 8.84
CA TRP A 12 -13.67 0.36 8.63
C TRP A 12 -14.92 1.16 8.98
N SER A 13 -15.60 1.67 7.96
CA SER A 13 -16.58 2.73 8.12
C SER A 13 -17.96 2.13 7.99
N ASP A 14 -18.83 2.39 8.96
CA ASP A 14 -20.26 2.06 8.87
C ASP A 14 -21.04 3.11 8.06
N ASP A 15 -20.49 4.33 7.89
CA ASP A 15 -21.18 5.40 7.16
C ASP A 15 -20.98 5.27 5.63
N VAL A 16 -21.59 4.22 5.06
CA VAL A 16 -21.56 3.89 3.64
C VAL A 16 -22.91 3.41 3.13
N ASP A 17 -23.20 3.69 1.86
CA ASP A 17 -24.44 3.29 1.17
C ASP A 17 -24.30 1.95 0.43
N VAL A 18 -23.71 0.95 1.08
CA VAL A 18 -23.51 -0.41 0.56
C VAL A 18 -24.12 -1.44 1.50
N GLU A 19 -24.06 -2.72 1.13
CA GLU A 19 -24.57 -3.79 2.00
C GLU A 19 -23.91 -3.72 3.37
N SER A 20 -24.69 -3.93 4.43
CA SER A 20 -24.28 -3.79 5.84
C SER A 20 -23.86 -2.39 6.29
N GLY A 21 -23.94 -1.36 5.44
CA GLY A 21 -23.72 0.02 5.87
C GLY A 21 -24.84 0.58 6.74
N ARG A 22 -24.49 1.49 7.65
CA ARG A 22 -25.33 2.19 8.61
C ARG A 22 -26.13 1.25 9.51
N ASN A 23 -25.52 0.14 9.90
CA ASN A 23 -26.13 -0.85 10.78
C ASN A 23 -25.69 -0.70 12.25
N GLY A 24 -24.73 0.20 12.54
CA GLY A 24 -24.18 0.44 13.87
C GLY A 24 -22.94 -0.40 14.21
N CYS A 25 -22.49 -1.27 13.32
CA CYS A 25 -21.29 -2.10 13.43
C CYS A 25 -20.22 -1.59 12.46
N ASP A 26 -18.94 -1.79 12.80
CA ASP A 26 -17.90 -1.50 11.84
C ASP A 26 -17.89 -2.56 10.72
N THR A 27 -17.50 -2.12 9.52
CA THR A 27 -17.48 -2.99 8.34
C THR A 27 -16.57 -4.23 8.54
N ARG A 28 -15.50 -4.13 9.33
CA ARG A 28 -14.58 -5.27 9.53
C ARG A 28 -15.27 -6.38 10.29
N ASP A 29 -15.91 -6.03 11.40
CA ASP A 29 -16.65 -6.96 12.24
C ASP A 29 -17.82 -7.58 11.46
N ASP A 30 -18.49 -6.82 10.57
CA ASP A 30 -19.51 -7.39 9.69
C ASP A 30 -18.95 -8.49 8.76
N ILE A 31 -17.79 -8.25 8.16
CA ILE A 31 -17.14 -9.26 7.31
C ILE A 31 -16.64 -10.44 8.13
N LEU A 32 -16.07 -10.21 9.31
CA LEU A 32 -15.66 -11.30 10.20
C LEU A 32 -16.87 -12.14 10.64
N ARG A 33 -18.01 -11.53 10.95
CA ARG A 33 -19.25 -12.27 11.28
C ARG A 33 -19.79 -13.07 10.10
N ARG A 34 -19.66 -12.55 8.87
CA ARG A 34 -20.09 -13.21 7.65
C ARG A 34 -19.23 -14.43 7.33
N ASP A 35 -17.91 -14.27 7.44
CA ASP A 35 -16.94 -15.23 6.91
C ASP A 35 -16.41 -16.23 7.94
N LEU A 36 -16.46 -15.89 9.23
CA LEU A 36 -16.04 -16.80 10.29
C LEU A 36 -17.18 -17.74 10.69
N THR A 37 -16.79 -18.94 11.09
CA THR A 37 -17.61 -19.90 11.82
C THR A 37 -17.23 -19.92 13.29
N GLU A 38 -18.05 -20.56 14.13
CA GLU A 38 -17.80 -20.67 15.58
C GLU A 38 -17.55 -19.29 16.23
N VAL A 39 -18.30 -18.28 15.78
CA VAL A 39 -18.10 -16.88 16.18
C VAL A 39 -18.47 -16.67 17.64
N VAL A 40 -17.54 -16.08 18.38
CA VAL A 40 -17.76 -15.56 19.73
C VAL A 40 -17.70 -14.04 19.65
N LEU A 41 -18.73 -13.38 20.17
CA LEU A 41 -18.82 -11.92 20.20
C LEU A 41 -18.27 -11.36 21.51
N VAL A 42 -17.76 -10.14 21.47
CA VAL A 42 -17.39 -9.37 22.66
C VAL A 42 -18.67 -9.02 23.42
N SER A 43 -18.74 -9.41 24.69
CA SER A 43 -19.87 -9.05 25.56
C SER A 43 -19.99 -7.53 25.70
N GLY A 44 -21.19 -6.98 25.49
CA GLY A 44 -21.45 -5.55 25.61
C GLY A 44 -21.16 -4.73 24.35
N SER A 45 -20.73 -5.33 23.25
CA SER A 45 -20.48 -4.63 21.96
C SER A 45 -21.74 -4.30 21.16
N GLY A 46 -22.94 -4.47 21.72
CA GLY A 46 -24.19 -4.40 20.97
C GLY A 46 -24.37 -5.55 19.96
N GLY A 47 -23.51 -6.58 20.04
CA GLY A 47 -23.49 -7.68 19.10
C GLY A 47 -22.71 -7.40 17.81
N CYS A 48 -21.87 -6.36 17.77
CA CYS A 48 -21.02 -6.08 16.62
C CYS A 48 -19.69 -6.81 16.70
N SER A 49 -18.90 -6.53 17.73
CA SER A 49 -17.49 -6.94 17.74
C SER A 49 -17.25 -8.44 17.90
N VAL A 50 -16.43 -9.00 17.01
CA VAL A 50 -16.01 -10.39 17.00
C VAL A 50 -14.79 -10.56 17.90
N ARG A 51 -14.90 -11.42 18.91
CA ARG A 51 -13.79 -11.80 19.79
C ARG A 51 -12.95 -12.93 19.19
N SER A 52 -13.61 -13.95 18.65
CA SER A 52 -12.93 -15.09 18.04
C SER A 52 -13.81 -15.84 17.04
N GLY A 53 -13.19 -16.66 16.19
CA GLY A 53 -13.88 -17.58 15.29
C GLY A 53 -12.90 -18.42 14.48
N LYS A 54 -13.40 -19.26 13.59
CA LYS A 54 -12.59 -20.03 12.63
C LYS A 54 -12.88 -19.61 11.21
N LEU A 55 -11.83 -19.35 10.45
CA LEU A 55 -11.87 -19.06 9.03
C LEU A 55 -11.43 -20.29 8.25
N GLU A 56 -12.26 -20.74 7.31
CA GLU A 56 -11.78 -21.58 6.21
C GLU A 56 -11.28 -20.64 5.10
N ASP A 57 -9.97 -20.37 5.07
CA ASP A 57 -9.40 -19.32 4.21
C ASP A 57 -9.61 -19.65 2.73
N PRO A 58 -10.43 -18.89 1.99
CA PRO A 58 -10.70 -19.19 0.60
C PRO A 58 -9.44 -19.05 -0.28
N TYR A 59 -8.45 -18.24 0.13
CA TYR A 59 -7.27 -17.99 -0.69
C TYR A 59 -6.24 -19.11 -0.62
N SER A 60 -6.12 -19.76 0.54
CA SER A 60 -5.12 -20.81 0.78
C SER A 60 -5.67 -22.20 1.06
N ASN A 61 -6.99 -22.35 1.28
CA ASN A 61 -7.63 -23.59 1.72
C ASN A 61 -7.07 -24.09 3.06
N ARG A 62 -6.74 -23.16 3.96
CA ARG A 62 -6.26 -23.44 5.32
C ARG A 62 -7.31 -23.00 6.32
N THR A 63 -7.51 -23.78 7.36
CA THR A 63 -8.29 -23.37 8.52
C THR A 63 -7.43 -22.50 9.43
N LEU A 64 -7.91 -21.32 9.79
CA LEU A 64 -7.25 -20.36 10.67
C LEU A 64 -8.15 -20.01 11.85
N THR A 65 -7.56 -19.72 13.00
CA THR A 65 -8.29 -19.25 14.18
C THR A 65 -8.09 -17.75 14.31
N PHE A 66 -9.19 -17.00 14.30
CA PHE A 66 -9.20 -15.57 14.61
C PHE A 66 -9.39 -15.36 16.11
N VAL A 67 -8.60 -14.47 16.71
CA VAL A 67 -8.78 -13.94 18.06
C VAL A 67 -8.40 -12.45 18.03
N SER A 68 -9.25 -11.58 18.56
CA SER A 68 -9.06 -10.11 18.50
C SER A 68 -7.87 -9.60 19.30
N ASP A 69 -7.51 -10.29 20.39
CA ASP A 69 -6.61 -9.78 21.43
C ASP A 69 -5.23 -10.50 21.45
N ALA A 70 -4.91 -11.28 20.42
CA ALA A 70 -3.79 -12.21 20.47
C ALA A 70 -2.75 -11.94 19.36
N ASP A 71 -1.49 -11.73 19.75
CA ASP A 71 -0.27 -11.78 18.90
C ASP A 71 0.00 -13.22 18.38
N VAL A 72 -1.04 -14.01 18.15
CA VAL A 72 -0.91 -15.43 17.82
C VAL A 72 -0.95 -15.59 16.31
N SER A 73 0.05 -16.31 15.81
CA SER A 73 0.24 -16.69 14.41
C SER A 73 -0.94 -17.51 13.86
N GLY A 74 -1.91 -16.76 13.33
CA GLY A 74 -3.14 -17.22 12.67
C GLY A 74 -4.01 -16.04 12.25
N SER A 75 -3.39 -14.85 12.11
CA SER A 75 -4.09 -13.59 11.98
C SER A 75 -4.96 -13.58 10.72
N VAL A 76 -6.26 -13.38 10.92
CA VAL A 76 -7.23 -13.17 9.86
C VAL A 76 -7.31 -11.68 9.58
N GLN A 77 -7.28 -11.33 8.30
CA GLN A 77 -7.44 -9.97 7.79
C GLN A 77 -8.65 -9.90 6.88
N VAL A 78 -9.19 -8.70 6.71
CA VAL A 78 -10.22 -8.43 5.70
C VAL A 78 -9.50 -7.85 4.48
N ASP A 79 -9.33 -8.66 3.44
CA ASP A 79 -8.79 -8.25 2.14
C ASP A 79 -9.82 -7.48 1.33
N ARG A 80 -9.31 -6.55 0.52
CA ARG A 80 -10.08 -5.94 -0.56
C ARG A 80 -9.77 -6.68 -1.86
N VAL A 81 -10.72 -7.47 -2.36
CA VAL A 81 -10.55 -8.38 -3.50
C VAL A 81 -10.00 -7.63 -4.72
N VAL A 82 -10.49 -6.42 -4.98
CA VAL A 82 -9.82 -5.38 -5.76
C VAL A 82 -9.10 -4.45 -4.78
N ALA A 83 -7.76 -4.50 -4.78
CA ALA A 83 -6.96 -3.69 -3.89
C ALA A 83 -7.17 -2.19 -4.16
N LEU A 84 -7.17 -1.35 -3.11
CA LEU A 84 -7.41 0.09 -3.28
C LEU A 84 -6.30 0.78 -4.09
N ALA A 85 -5.04 0.34 -3.94
CA ALA A 85 -3.94 0.85 -4.76
C ALA A 85 -4.13 0.52 -6.24
N ASP A 86 -4.63 -0.68 -6.56
CA ASP A 86 -4.97 -1.09 -7.93
C ASP A 86 -6.13 -0.25 -8.48
N ALA A 87 -7.21 -0.13 -7.69
CA ALA A 87 -8.36 0.68 -8.07
C ALA A 87 -7.99 2.15 -8.32
N TRP A 88 -7.14 2.74 -7.48
CA TRP A 88 -6.65 4.11 -7.65
C TRP A 88 -5.95 4.31 -8.99
N GLN A 89 -5.03 3.41 -9.34
CA GLN A 89 -4.34 3.41 -10.63
C GLN A 89 -5.29 3.16 -11.80
N LYS A 90 -6.43 2.52 -11.55
CA LYS A 90 -7.39 2.06 -12.56
C LYS A 90 -8.73 2.80 -12.57
N GLY A 91 -8.74 4.03 -12.06
CA GLY A 91 -9.85 4.98 -12.25
C GLY A 91 -10.44 5.55 -10.96
N ALA A 92 -10.18 4.94 -9.81
CA ALA A 92 -10.73 5.42 -8.54
C ALA A 92 -10.15 6.79 -8.12
N GLN A 93 -9.03 7.23 -8.69
CA GLN A 93 -8.54 8.60 -8.50
C GLN A 93 -9.47 9.70 -9.06
N GLN A 94 -10.47 9.33 -9.87
CA GLN A 94 -11.42 10.24 -10.49
C GLN A 94 -12.79 10.26 -9.80
N VAL A 95 -13.03 9.38 -8.84
CA VAL A 95 -14.32 9.32 -8.13
C VAL A 95 -14.30 10.23 -6.91
N ASP A 96 -15.49 10.60 -6.43
CA ASP A 96 -15.63 11.36 -5.19
C ASP A 96 -15.30 10.52 -3.95
N GLU A 97 -15.12 11.20 -2.81
CA GLU A 97 -14.73 10.57 -1.55
C GLU A 97 -15.77 9.54 -1.06
N GLN A 98 -17.06 9.78 -1.26
CA GLN A 98 -18.12 8.85 -0.83
C GLN A 98 -18.08 7.57 -1.65
N THR A 99 -17.89 7.68 -2.96
CA THR A 99 -17.69 6.52 -3.84
C THR A 99 -16.42 5.74 -3.47
N MET A 100 -15.31 6.44 -3.16
CA MET A 100 -14.08 5.78 -2.72
C MET A 100 -14.26 5.07 -1.37
N ARG A 101 -14.99 5.68 -0.44
CA ARG A 101 -15.34 5.08 0.85
C ARG A 101 -16.24 3.86 0.68
N ALA A 102 -17.21 3.92 -0.23
CA ALA A 102 -18.06 2.80 -0.58
C ALA A 102 -17.23 1.63 -1.17
N LEU A 103 -16.35 1.89 -2.14
CA LEU A 103 -15.45 0.87 -2.71
C LEU A 103 -14.57 0.20 -1.64
N ALA A 104 -14.13 0.97 -0.65
CA ALA A 104 -13.31 0.48 0.44
C ALA A 104 -14.08 -0.34 1.49
N ASN A 105 -15.41 -0.25 1.54
CA ASN A 105 -16.23 -0.88 2.58
C ASN A 105 -17.37 -1.77 2.02
N ASP A 106 -17.52 -1.92 0.69
CA ASP A 106 -18.53 -2.80 0.10
C ASP A 106 -18.21 -4.27 0.38
N PRO A 107 -19.11 -5.04 1.04
CA PRO A 107 -18.93 -6.48 1.24
C PRO A 107 -18.67 -7.28 -0.03
N ARG A 108 -19.10 -6.80 -1.20
CA ARG A 108 -18.76 -7.38 -2.52
C ARG A 108 -17.27 -7.29 -2.85
N ASN A 109 -16.57 -6.33 -2.27
CA ASN A 109 -15.14 -6.16 -2.42
C ASN A 109 -14.34 -6.67 -1.21
N LEU A 110 -14.98 -7.23 -0.18
CA LEU A 110 -14.32 -7.63 1.06
C LEU A 110 -14.35 -9.14 1.30
N GLN A 111 -13.24 -9.69 1.77
CA GLN A 111 -13.10 -11.12 2.07
C GLN A 111 -12.18 -11.34 3.27
N ALA A 112 -12.62 -12.10 4.28
CA ALA A 112 -11.73 -12.55 5.34
C ALA A 112 -10.74 -13.60 4.80
N VAL A 113 -9.44 -13.40 5.06
CA VAL A 113 -8.32 -14.21 4.56
C VAL A 113 -7.20 -14.29 5.61
N GLY A 114 -6.23 -15.19 5.43
CA GLY A 114 -5.03 -15.20 6.28
C GLY A 114 -4.07 -14.04 6.00
N SER A 115 -3.37 -13.55 7.03
CA SER A 115 -2.40 -12.45 6.88
C SER A 115 -1.32 -12.74 5.84
N THR A 116 -0.82 -13.98 5.76
CA THR A 116 0.18 -14.34 4.75
C THR A 116 -0.33 -14.16 3.31
N THR A 117 -1.58 -14.55 3.02
CA THR A 117 -2.15 -14.37 1.68
C THR A 117 -2.49 -12.91 1.41
N PHE A 118 -2.97 -12.18 2.42
CA PHE A 118 -3.16 -10.72 2.37
C PHE A 118 -1.86 -9.98 2.02
N GLU A 119 -0.76 -10.28 2.71
CA GLU A 119 0.55 -9.66 2.47
C GLU A 119 1.13 -10.02 1.09
N GLN A 120 0.97 -11.28 0.66
CA GLN A 120 1.42 -11.70 -0.67
C GLN A 120 0.66 -11.00 -1.80
N LYS A 121 -0.66 -10.83 -1.64
CA LYS A 121 -1.50 -10.11 -2.60
C LYS A 121 -1.17 -8.63 -2.62
N ALA A 122 -1.11 -7.99 -1.46
CA ALA A 122 -0.87 -6.56 -1.31
C ALA A 122 -1.73 -5.72 -2.30
N GLY A 123 -1.10 -4.82 -3.05
CA GLY A 123 -1.73 -4.00 -4.09
C GLY A 123 -1.78 -4.61 -5.49
N ARG A 124 -1.58 -5.93 -5.65
CA ARG A 124 -1.47 -6.58 -6.97
C ARG A 124 -2.84 -6.87 -7.59
N ASP A 125 -2.87 -6.89 -8.92
CA ASP A 125 -4.02 -7.31 -9.72
C ASP A 125 -3.97 -8.81 -10.08
N ALA A 126 -4.99 -9.31 -10.78
CA ALA A 126 -5.09 -10.71 -11.19
C ALA A 126 -3.97 -11.18 -12.14
N SER A 127 -3.23 -10.28 -12.79
CA SER A 127 -2.08 -10.67 -13.61
C SER A 127 -0.84 -10.97 -12.78
N ALA A 128 -0.71 -10.32 -11.62
CA ALA A 128 0.46 -10.42 -10.75
C ALA A 128 0.25 -11.33 -9.54
N TRP A 129 -1.00 -11.59 -9.14
CA TRP A 129 -1.30 -12.49 -8.03
C TRP A 129 -2.68 -13.16 -8.19
N LEU A 130 -2.74 -14.46 -7.91
CA LEU A 130 -3.97 -15.24 -7.80
C LEU A 130 -3.91 -16.11 -6.54
N PRO A 131 -5.06 -16.43 -5.93
CA PRO A 131 -5.13 -17.39 -4.82
C PRO A 131 -4.38 -18.70 -5.12
N SER A 132 -3.67 -19.25 -4.13
CA SER A 132 -3.04 -20.57 -4.27
C SER A 132 -4.08 -21.69 -4.30
N ASN A 133 -5.23 -21.48 -3.65
CA ASN A 133 -6.40 -22.33 -3.78
C ASN A 133 -7.03 -22.19 -5.19
N SER A 134 -6.68 -23.10 -6.10
CA SER A 134 -7.14 -23.04 -7.50
C SER A 134 -8.65 -23.13 -7.65
N SER A 135 -9.35 -23.86 -6.77
CA SER A 135 -10.82 -23.99 -6.84
C SER A 135 -11.54 -22.67 -6.55
N TYR A 136 -10.89 -21.73 -5.85
CA TYR A 136 -11.47 -20.42 -5.53
C TYR A 136 -11.20 -19.35 -6.61
N ARG A 137 -10.29 -19.60 -7.55
CA ARG A 137 -9.86 -18.59 -8.54
C ARG A 137 -11.02 -18.07 -9.41
N CYS A 138 -11.96 -18.94 -9.75
CA CYS A 138 -13.16 -18.56 -10.50
C CYS A 138 -13.99 -17.51 -9.76
N THR A 139 -14.30 -17.78 -8.49
CA THR A 139 -15.02 -16.84 -7.63
C THR A 139 -14.24 -15.54 -7.47
N TYR A 140 -12.93 -15.64 -7.21
CA TYR A 140 -12.06 -14.47 -7.04
C TYR A 140 -12.07 -13.53 -8.27
N VAL A 141 -11.85 -14.05 -9.49
CA VAL A 141 -11.82 -13.19 -10.68
C VAL A 141 -13.20 -12.70 -11.08
N ALA A 142 -14.26 -13.49 -10.87
CA ALA A 142 -15.64 -13.04 -11.10
C ALA A 142 -15.99 -11.87 -10.18
N GLN A 143 -15.65 -11.98 -8.89
CA GLN A 143 -15.85 -10.91 -7.92
C GLN A 143 -15.05 -9.64 -8.28
N GLN A 144 -13.82 -9.77 -8.78
CA GLN A 144 -13.07 -8.62 -9.29
C GLN A 144 -13.77 -7.96 -10.49
N VAL A 145 -14.31 -8.74 -11.43
CA VAL A 145 -15.05 -8.20 -12.58
C VAL A 145 -16.31 -7.47 -12.11
N ASP A 146 -17.06 -8.03 -11.17
CA ASP A 146 -18.27 -7.42 -10.62
C ASP A 146 -17.96 -6.08 -9.94
N VAL A 147 -16.96 -6.05 -9.06
CA VAL A 147 -16.51 -4.82 -8.38
C VAL A 147 -16.01 -3.78 -9.38
N LYS A 148 -15.13 -4.17 -10.31
CA LYS A 148 -14.59 -3.23 -11.31
C LYS A 148 -15.68 -2.68 -12.22
N SER A 149 -16.67 -3.49 -12.56
CA SER A 149 -17.83 -3.05 -13.35
C SER A 149 -18.70 -2.06 -12.57
N LEU A 150 -19.01 -2.37 -11.30
CA LEU A 150 -19.83 -1.53 -10.44
C LEU A 150 -19.20 -0.15 -10.20
N TYR A 151 -17.89 -0.12 -9.94
CA TYR A 151 -17.15 1.11 -9.65
C TYR A 151 -16.51 1.77 -10.88
N ARG A 152 -16.80 1.25 -12.09
CA ARG A 152 -16.27 1.74 -13.38
C ARG A 152 -14.74 1.86 -13.42
N LEU A 153 -14.08 0.86 -12.83
CA LEU A 153 -12.63 0.72 -12.86
C LEU A 153 -12.21 0.01 -14.15
N TRP A 154 -11.17 0.50 -14.82
CA TRP A 154 -10.66 -0.18 -16.01
C TRP A 154 -9.75 -1.35 -15.64
N VAL A 155 -9.49 -2.22 -16.61
CA VAL A 155 -8.52 -3.31 -16.50
C VAL A 155 -7.37 -3.06 -17.46
N SER A 156 -6.15 -3.43 -17.06
CA SER A 156 -5.03 -3.45 -17.99
C SER A 156 -5.18 -4.63 -18.95
N GLN A 157 -4.48 -4.62 -20.10
CA GLN A 157 -4.52 -5.76 -21.01
C GLN A 157 -4.02 -7.05 -20.32
N GLY A 158 -2.95 -6.96 -19.53
CA GLY A 158 -2.39 -8.12 -18.82
C GLY A 158 -3.35 -8.68 -17.76
N GLU A 159 -4.07 -7.81 -17.06
CA GLU A 159 -5.10 -8.21 -16.10
C GLU A 159 -6.29 -8.86 -16.82
N HIS A 160 -6.78 -8.25 -17.90
CA HIS A 160 -7.84 -8.81 -18.73
C HIS A 160 -7.49 -10.21 -19.21
N ASP A 161 -6.28 -10.41 -19.76
CA ASP A 161 -5.83 -11.71 -20.26
C ASP A 161 -5.72 -12.75 -19.15
N ALA A 162 -5.34 -12.34 -17.93
CA ALA A 162 -5.32 -13.21 -16.77
C ALA A 162 -6.73 -13.62 -16.32
N ILE A 163 -7.66 -12.67 -16.23
CA ILE A 163 -9.06 -12.91 -15.90
C ILE A 163 -9.70 -13.84 -16.93
N ALA A 164 -9.52 -13.56 -18.22
CA ALA A 164 -10.08 -14.36 -19.31
C ALA A 164 -9.58 -15.81 -19.29
N ARG A 165 -8.29 -16.02 -19.00
CA ARG A 165 -7.70 -17.36 -18.85
C ARG A 165 -8.34 -18.13 -17.71
N VAL A 166 -8.43 -17.52 -16.52
CA VAL A 166 -9.05 -18.17 -15.35
C VAL A 166 -10.52 -18.49 -15.64
N LEU A 167 -11.29 -17.53 -16.15
CA LEU A 167 -12.71 -17.74 -16.47
C LEU A 167 -12.93 -18.83 -17.54
N GLY A 168 -12.03 -18.95 -18.51
CA GLY A 168 -12.07 -20.03 -19.50
C GLY A 168 -11.87 -21.42 -18.90
N GLU A 169 -11.16 -21.54 -17.77
CA GLU A 169 -10.93 -22.79 -17.03
C GLU A 169 -12.09 -23.12 -16.08
N CYS A 170 -12.96 -22.15 -15.75
CA CYS A 170 -14.07 -22.29 -14.81
C CYS A 170 -15.25 -23.12 -15.33
N GLY A 171 -15.12 -23.76 -16.50
CA GLY A 171 -16.23 -24.45 -17.15
C GLY A 171 -17.30 -23.49 -17.72
N ALA A 172 -17.08 -22.18 -17.62
CA ALA A 172 -17.80 -21.23 -18.42
C ALA A 172 -17.33 -21.43 -19.86
N THR A 173 -18.21 -21.94 -20.72
CA THR A 173 -18.09 -21.63 -22.14
C THR A 173 -18.14 -20.11 -22.20
N LEU A 174 -16.98 -19.47 -22.33
CA LEU A 174 -16.93 -18.07 -22.73
C LEU A 174 -17.85 -17.98 -23.94
N PRO A 175 -18.87 -17.09 -23.97
CA PRO A 175 -19.54 -16.81 -25.21
C PRO A 175 -18.42 -16.55 -26.24
N PRO A 176 -18.50 -17.13 -27.45
CA PRO A 176 -17.43 -16.97 -28.42
C PRO A 176 -17.09 -15.48 -28.44
N HIS A 177 -15.81 -15.17 -28.21
CA HIS A 177 -15.30 -13.83 -28.48
C HIS A 177 -15.96 -13.41 -29.77
N PRO A 178 -16.71 -12.30 -29.84
CA PRO A 178 -17.09 -11.82 -31.15
C PRO A 178 -15.76 -11.70 -31.89
N SER A 179 -15.58 -12.55 -32.92
CA SER A 179 -14.62 -12.24 -33.97
C SER A 179 -14.76 -10.76 -34.21
N PRO A 180 -13.66 -9.98 -34.25
CA PRO A 180 -13.75 -8.53 -34.33
C PRO A 180 -14.83 -8.26 -35.35
N VAL A 181 -15.98 -7.75 -34.88
CA VAL A 181 -17.07 -7.43 -35.77
C VAL A 181 -16.36 -6.57 -36.78
N ALA A 182 -16.38 -7.00 -38.04
CA ALA A 182 -15.98 -6.13 -39.12
C ALA A 182 -16.86 -4.92 -38.90
N VAL A 183 -16.30 -3.91 -38.22
CA VAL A 183 -16.85 -2.58 -38.17
C VAL A 183 -17.17 -2.36 -39.62
N PRO A 184 -18.44 -2.09 -40.00
CA PRO A 184 -18.65 -1.59 -41.33
C PRO A 184 -17.62 -0.47 -41.44
N THR A 185 -16.71 -0.62 -42.39
CA THR A 185 -16.01 0.52 -42.95
C THR A 185 -17.15 1.37 -43.47
N THR A 186 -17.76 2.14 -42.56
CA THR A 186 -18.22 3.46 -42.88
C THR A 186 -16.99 4.03 -43.52
N THR A 187 -17.03 4.12 -44.84
CA THR A 187 -16.23 5.08 -45.56
C THR A 187 -16.55 6.40 -44.87
N VAL A 188 -15.78 6.71 -43.83
CA VAL A 188 -15.57 8.07 -43.41
C VAL A 188 -14.96 8.66 -44.65
N SER A 189 -15.84 9.29 -45.44
CA SER A 189 -15.40 10.28 -46.42
C SER A 189 -14.36 11.10 -45.69
N PRO A 190 -13.10 11.14 -46.16
CA PRO A 190 -12.03 11.75 -45.42
C PRO A 190 -12.49 13.14 -45.02
N SER A 191 -12.41 13.43 -43.72
CA SER A 191 -12.49 14.81 -43.27
C SER A 191 -11.50 15.58 -44.14
N PRO A 192 -11.91 16.69 -44.78
CA PRO A 192 -11.02 17.42 -45.66
C PRO A 192 -9.74 17.74 -44.88
N PRO A 193 -8.56 17.65 -45.54
CA PRO A 193 -7.32 17.98 -44.88
C PRO A 193 -7.46 19.36 -44.24
N PRO A 194 -6.87 19.59 -43.06
CA PRO A 194 -6.78 20.94 -42.54
C PRO A 194 -6.22 21.84 -43.65
N PRO A 195 -6.75 23.06 -43.84
CA PRO A 195 -6.27 23.93 -44.89
C PRO A 195 -4.75 24.03 -44.74
N THR A 196 -4.04 23.71 -45.81
CA THR A 196 -2.60 23.88 -45.89
C THR A 196 -2.33 25.36 -45.65
N VAL A 197 -1.83 25.70 -44.48
CA VAL A 197 -1.37 27.04 -44.19
C VAL A 197 -0.19 27.27 -45.15
N PRO A 198 -0.30 28.18 -46.13
CA PRO A 198 0.83 28.49 -46.98
C PRO A 198 1.96 29.03 -46.10
N PRO A 199 3.24 28.78 -46.44
CA PRO A 199 4.33 29.45 -45.76
C PRO A 199 4.13 30.95 -45.94
N VAL A 200 3.82 31.63 -44.83
CA VAL A 200 3.87 33.09 -44.78
C VAL A 200 5.34 33.44 -44.97
N GLN A 201 5.69 33.85 -46.19
CA GLN A 201 6.86 34.67 -46.43
C GLN A 201 6.61 35.96 -45.63
N GLN A 202 7.16 36.05 -44.42
CA GLN A 202 7.31 37.33 -43.78
C GLN A 202 8.41 38.07 -44.51
N GLU A 203 7.99 38.80 -45.55
CA GLU A 203 8.72 39.95 -46.02
C GLU A 203 8.82 40.93 -44.84
N LEU A 204 9.98 40.91 -44.18
CA LEU A 204 10.33 41.82 -43.10
C LEU A 204 10.40 43.24 -43.67
N THR A 205 9.26 43.91 -43.70
CA THR A 205 9.22 45.37 -43.82
C THR A 205 10.02 45.96 -42.66
N ARG A 206 11.13 46.59 -43.04
CA ARG A 206 12.05 47.39 -42.26
C ARG A 206 11.29 48.37 -41.35
N ALA A 207 11.20 48.05 -40.06
CA ALA A 207 11.08 49.06 -39.02
C ALA A 207 12.49 49.50 -38.63
N SER A 208 12.80 50.77 -38.88
CA SER A 208 14.07 51.41 -38.48
C SER A 208 14.31 51.24 -36.98
N PRO A 209 15.47 50.70 -36.55
CA PRO A 209 15.84 50.73 -35.15
C PRO A 209 16.32 52.13 -34.77
N THR A 210 15.65 52.75 -33.80
CA THR A 210 16.23 53.83 -33.00
C THR A 210 17.44 53.26 -32.26
N THR A 211 18.61 53.82 -32.54
CA THR A 211 19.89 53.51 -31.88
C THR A 211 19.83 53.87 -30.41
N VAL A 212 19.78 52.86 -29.53
CA VAL A 212 20.21 53.01 -28.13
C VAL A 212 21.70 52.64 -28.08
N PRO A 213 22.59 53.48 -27.51
CA PRO A 213 24.00 53.16 -27.42
C PRO A 213 24.22 51.99 -26.46
N VAL A 214 24.78 50.88 -26.98
CA VAL A 214 25.22 49.74 -26.17
C VAL A 214 26.54 50.11 -25.51
N VAL A 215 26.51 50.27 -24.20
CA VAL A 215 27.72 50.31 -23.36
C VAL A 215 28.25 48.87 -23.25
N PRO A 216 29.52 48.59 -23.55
CA PRO A 216 30.07 47.24 -23.41
C PRO A 216 30.08 46.81 -21.93
N PRO A 217 29.75 45.55 -21.62
CA PRO A 217 29.80 45.04 -20.25
C PRO A 217 31.25 44.99 -19.76
N PRO A 218 31.50 45.25 -18.46
CA PRO A 218 32.82 45.15 -17.88
C PRO A 218 33.34 43.69 -17.89
N PRO A 219 34.66 43.47 -17.97
CA PRO A 219 35.23 42.13 -17.97
C PRO A 219 34.93 41.40 -16.64
N PRO A 220 34.80 40.06 -16.68
CA PRO A 220 34.46 39.28 -15.51
C PRO A 220 35.54 39.42 -14.42
N ALA A 221 35.09 39.69 -13.20
CA ALA A 221 35.96 39.74 -12.02
C ALA A 221 36.56 38.35 -11.74
N ALA A 222 37.84 38.33 -11.39
CA ALA A 222 38.55 37.11 -11.00
C ALA A 222 37.86 36.42 -9.80
N PRO A 223 37.84 35.08 -9.74
CA PRO A 223 37.21 34.34 -8.65
C PRO A 223 37.93 34.61 -7.32
N ALA A 224 37.15 34.90 -6.28
CA ALA A 224 37.64 35.09 -4.92
C ALA A 224 38.23 33.77 -4.34
N PRO A 225 39.26 33.86 -3.47
CA PRO A 225 39.82 32.67 -2.83
C PRO A 225 38.79 32.02 -1.89
N ALA A 226 38.80 30.69 -1.87
CA ALA A 226 37.88 29.88 -1.06
C ALA A 226 38.04 30.18 0.44
N PRO A 227 36.94 30.23 1.22
CA PRO A 227 37.01 30.48 2.66
C PRO A 227 37.66 29.29 3.39
N ALA A 228 38.48 29.61 4.40
CA ALA A 228 39.12 28.62 5.25
C ALA A 228 38.07 27.82 6.05
N PRO A 229 38.32 26.53 6.34
CA PRO A 229 37.36 25.69 7.04
C PRO A 229 37.17 26.16 8.48
N VAL A 230 35.91 26.45 8.84
CA VAL A 230 35.52 26.81 10.20
C VAL A 230 35.40 25.53 11.02
N VAL A 231 36.19 25.43 12.10
CA VAL A 231 36.11 24.32 13.05
C VAL A 231 34.86 24.48 13.92
N PRO A 232 33.98 23.47 14.01
CA PRO A 232 32.76 23.56 14.82
C PRO A 232 33.07 23.61 16.32
N PRO A 233 32.24 24.28 17.13
CA PRO A 233 32.41 24.31 18.58
C PRO A 233 32.21 22.92 19.21
N PRO A 234 32.84 22.65 20.38
CA PRO A 234 32.68 21.37 21.05
C PRO A 234 31.25 21.17 21.57
N PRO A 235 30.75 19.92 21.61
CA PRO A 235 29.40 19.62 22.05
C PRO A 235 29.20 19.87 23.55
N PRO A 236 27.95 20.18 23.98
CA PRO A 236 27.63 20.39 25.39
C PRO A 236 27.83 19.11 26.23
N PRO A 237 28.09 19.24 27.55
CA PRO A 237 28.23 18.08 28.42
C PRO A 237 26.91 17.30 28.50
N SER A 238 27.02 15.97 28.50
CA SER A 238 25.86 15.08 28.50
C SER A 238 25.03 15.19 29.79
N PRO A 239 23.68 15.13 29.69
CA PRO A 239 22.82 15.06 30.87
C PRO A 239 23.07 13.77 31.66
N ALA A 240 22.88 13.84 32.97
CA ALA A 240 23.03 12.69 33.86
C ALA A 240 22.03 11.58 33.49
N PRO A 241 22.41 10.29 33.56
CA PRO A 241 21.57 9.18 33.15
C PRO A 241 20.31 9.07 34.02
N ALA A 242 19.17 8.82 33.38
CA ALA A 242 17.93 8.44 34.04
C ALA A 242 18.08 7.05 34.70
N PRO A 243 17.39 6.78 35.82
CA PRO A 243 17.45 5.48 36.48
C PRO A 243 16.87 4.38 35.57
N ALA A 244 17.57 3.24 35.51
CA ALA A 244 17.21 2.13 34.63
C ALA A 244 15.83 1.52 34.97
N PRO A 245 15.01 1.15 33.98
CA PRO A 245 13.79 0.37 34.20
C PRO A 245 14.12 -1.05 34.68
N ALA A 246 13.21 -1.63 35.46
CA ALA A 246 13.36 -2.97 36.02
C ALA A 246 13.39 -4.05 34.91
N PRO A 247 14.17 -5.13 35.07
CA PRO A 247 14.31 -6.17 34.05
C PRO A 247 13.00 -6.94 33.84
N ALA A 248 12.70 -7.26 32.58
CA ALA A 248 11.60 -8.13 32.18
C ALA A 248 11.86 -9.58 32.65
N PRO A 249 10.80 -10.37 32.93
CA PRO A 249 10.95 -11.75 33.37
C PRO A 249 11.50 -12.65 32.24
N ASP A 250 12.36 -13.60 32.62
CA ASP A 250 13.05 -14.51 31.70
C ASP A 250 12.08 -15.41 30.91
N PRO A 251 12.27 -15.60 29.59
CA PRO A 251 11.52 -16.58 28.82
C PRO A 251 12.02 -18.01 29.06
N GLU A 252 11.09 -18.95 29.27
CA GLU A 252 11.39 -20.39 29.38
C GLU A 252 11.96 -20.95 28.05
N PRO A 253 12.97 -21.84 28.07
CA PRO A 253 13.65 -22.32 26.86
C PRO A 253 13.33 -23.83 26.61
N TRP A 254 13.28 -24.46 25.43
CA TRP A 254 14.07 -24.53 24.18
C TRP A 254 13.21 -25.28 23.12
N GLY A 255 13.45 -25.25 21.81
CA GLY A 255 14.62 -24.75 21.09
C GLY A 255 14.57 -24.94 19.56
N GLY A 256 15.56 -24.37 18.88
CA GLY A 256 15.78 -24.55 17.44
C GLY A 256 16.54 -23.41 16.73
N TYR A 257 17.79 -23.16 17.13
CA TYR A 257 18.86 -22.40 16.46
C TYR A 257 18.55 -21.04 15.80
N GLY A 258 18.77 -19.97 16.57
CA GLY A 258 18.83 -18.59 16.10
C GLY A 258 17.68 -17.74 16.62
N CYS A 259 17.85 -16.43 16.56
CA CYS A 259 16.88 -15.47 17.06
C CYS A 259 15.55 -15.38 16.29
N GLY A 260 15.35 -16.25 15.29
CA GLY A 260 14.26 -16.13 14.33
C GLY A 260 14.53 -15.04 13.30
N GLU A 261 13.75 -15.03 12.22
CA GLU A 261 13.84 -13.98 11.20
C GLU A 261 13.39 -12.63 11.76
N GLY A 262 14.08 -11.55 11.38
CA GLY A 262 13.81 -10.21 11.89
C GLY A 262 14.51 -9.88 13.21
N TYR A 263 15.32 -10.79 13.74
CA TYR A 263 16.12 -10.57 14.93
C TYR A 263 17.57 -10.97 14.67
N TYR A 264 18.50 -10.31 15.34
CA TYR A 264 19.91 -10.70 15.37
C TYR A 264 20.33 -10.98 16.81
N GLU A 265 21.28 -11.89 16.95
CA GLU A 265 21.89 -12.17 18.25
C GLU A 265 22.98 -11.12 18.52
N ASN A 266 22.87 -10.41 19.63
CA ASN A 266 23.94 -9.50 20.06
C ASN A 266 25.09 -10.28 20.71
N SER A 267 26.20 -9.60 20.99
CA SER A 267 27.38 -10.24 21.60
C SER A 267 27.17 -10.80 23.02
N ALA A 268 26.03 -10.53 23.65
CA ALA A 268 25.63 -11.08 24.94
C ALA A 268 24.74 -12.34 24.81
N GLY A 269 24.41 -12.76 23.58
CA GLY A 269 23.54 -13.91 23.32
C GLY A 269 22.04 -13.58 23.31
N ASN A 270 21.67 -12.29 23.38
CA ASN A 270 20.27 -11.86 23.39
C ASN A 270 19.76 -11.63 21.96
N CYS A 271 18.50 -11.99 21.72
CA CYS A 271 17.83 -11.81 20.44
C CYS A 271 17.16 -10.44 20.33
N ILE A 272 17.74 -9.58 19.49
CA ILE A 272 17.34 -8.18 19.34
C ILE A 272 16.68 -7.98 17.98
N PRO A 273 15.51 -7.32 17.90
CA PRO A 273 14.91 -7.00 16.61
C PRO A 273 15.85 -6.18 15.73
N VAL A 274 15.88 -6.48 14.43
CA VAL A 274 16.62 -5.66 13.46
C VAL A 274 16.01 -4.25 13.42
N PRO A 275 16.84 -3.19 13.24
CA PRO A 275 16.32 -1.83 13.15
C PRO A 275 15.26 -1.70 12.07
N GLY A 276 14.11 -1.14 12.42
CA GLY A 276 12.92 -1.07 11.57
C GLY A 276 12.38 0.35 11.46
N SER A 277 11.26 0.52 10.75
CA SER A 277 10.63 1.84 10.59
C SER A 277 9.64 2.19 11.71
N SER A 278 9.30 1.25 12.59
CA SER A 278 8.38 1.50 13.70
C SER A 278 9.10 2.11 14.92
N PRO A 279 8.57 3.18 15.54
CA PRO A 279 9.12 3.76 16.76
C PRO A 279 8.62 3.07 18.05
N SER A 280 7.59 2.24 17.98
CA SER A 280 6.95 1.66 19.17
C SER A 280 7.87 0.66 19.88
N GLY A 281 8.36 1.01 21.07
CA GLY A 281 9.27 0.16 21.86
C GLY A 281 10.75 0.31 21.50
N ALA A 282 11.10 1.25 20.60
CA ALA A 282 12.47 1.51 20.22
C ALA A 282 13.25 2.23 21.34
N SER A 283 14.47 1.78 21.59
CA SER A 283 15.40 2.39 22.54
C SER A 283 16.30 3.46 21.89
N ALA A 284 16.34 3.51 20.55
CA ALA A 284 17.11 4.49 19.81
C ALA A 284 16.56 4.73 18.39
N ARG A 285 16.82 5.92 17.84
CA ARG A 285 16.66 6.24 16.41
C ARG A 285 18.03 6.37 15.76
N CYS A 286 18.22 5.74 14.61
CA CYS A 286 19.41 5.80 13.77
C CYS A 286 19.41 7.04 12.86
N ASN A 287 20.57 7.41 12.32
CA ASN A 287 20.72 8.58 11.44
C ASN A 287 20.03 8.43 10.08
N ASP A 288 19.78 7.21 9.64
CA ASP A 288 18.99 6.94 8.44
C ASP A 288 17.46 6.95 8.69
N GLY A 289 17.03 7.27 9.91
CA GLY A 289 15.62 7.33 10.31
C GLY A 289 15.03 5.99 10.74
N THR A 290 15.79 4.89 10.71
CA THR A 290 15.37 3.62 11.30
C THR A 290 15.43 3.66 12.83
N TYR A 291 14.71 2.76 13.48
CA TYR A 291 14.56 2.68 14.93
C TYR A 291 15.14 1.36 15.42
N SER A 292 16.03 1.43 16.40
CA SER A 292 16.69 0.28 17.02
C SER A 292 16.07 -0.01 18.39
N TYR A 293 16.09 -1.30 18.74
CA TYR A 293 15.53 -1.87 19.96
C TYR A 293 16.65 -2.42 20.86
N SER A 294 17.89 -2.00 20.63
CA SER A 294 19.08 -2.46 21.35
C SER A 294 19.17 -1.85 22.75
N GLU A 295 19.51 -2.65 23.75
CA GLU A 295 19.65 -2.19 25.14
C GLU A 295 21.01 -1.50 25.41
N SER A 296 21.93 -1.45 24.44
CA SER A 296 23.27 -0.87 24.61
C SER A 296 23.65 0.12 23.51
N ARG A 297 24.36 1.20 23.86
CA ARG A 297 24.80 2.23 22.88
C ARG A 297 25.92 1.78 21.96
N SER A 298 26.76 0.83 22.40
CA SER A 298 27.93 0.37 21.65
C SER A 298 27.51 -0.50 20.47
N GLY A 299 27.74 -0.03 19.24
CA GLY A 299 27.45 -0.77 18.01
C GLY A 299 26.01 -0.63 17.48
N THR A 300 25.13 0.03 18.23
CA THR A 300 23.76 0.31 17.79
C THR A 300 23.75 1.27 16.61
N CYS A 301 22.90 0.98 15.62
CA CYS A 301 22.83 1.71 14.35
C CYS A 301 24.16 1.71 13.56
N SER A 302 25.10 0.81 13.86
CA SER A 302 26.43 0.79 13.20
C SER A 302 26.35 0.61 11.67
N ARG A 303 25.33 -0.10 11.18
CA ARG A 303 25.03 -0.24 9.74
C ARG A 303 24.07 0.82 9.18
N HIS A 304 23.57 1.70 10.05
CA HIS A 304 22.52 2.68 9.80
C HIS A 304 22.98 4.12 10.08
N GLY A 305 24.29 4.36 9.94
CA GLY A 305 24.89 5.69 10.09
C GLY A 305 25.10 6.15 11.54
N GLY A 306 24.97 5.26 12.52
CA GLY A 306 25.10 5.58 13.94
C GLY A 306 23.79 6.07 14.56
N VAL A 307 23.80 6.22 15.88
CA VAL A 307 22.63 6.66 16.65
C VAL A 307 22.41 8.17 16.46
N ALA A 308 21.23 8.54 16.00
CA ALA A 308 20.78 9.94 15.93
C ALA A 308 20.21 10.40 17.27
N GLU A 309 19.44 9.55 17.93
CA GLU A 309 18.77 9.84 19.19
C GLU A 309 18.64 8.56 20.03
N TRP A 310 18.83 8.67 21.34
CA TRP A 310 18.70 7.56 22.28
C TRP A 310 17.66 7.93 23.33
N TYR A 311 16.70 7.04 23.57
CA TYR A 311 15.57 7.25 24.47
C TYR A 311 15.84 6.71 25.88
#